data_AF-A0A2N9NBD5-F1
#
_entry.id   AF-A0A2N9NBD5-F1
#
_cell.length_a   1.000
_cell.length_b   1.000
_cell.length_c   1.000
_cell.angle_alpha   90.00
_cell.angle_beta   90.00
_cell.angle_gamma   90.00
#
_symmetry.space_group_name_H-M   'P 1'
#
loop_
_entity.id
_entity.type
_entity.pdbx_description
1 polymer ?
#
loop_
_entity_poly.entity_id
_entity_poly.type
_entity_poly.pdbx_seq_one_letter_code
_entity_poly.pdbx_strand_id
1 'polypeptide(L)'
;MLDYPIAMLHVLETITPYDYHIIRAGLGHGSGLDSPGFLGLLHIGPRLGEAFHAQLRKAGVSVDDIYRRHQELFGLHETAECMLDFDERVHLFRFHHLKLAQRIIGGGVVGTMGTPVEVLHQRMEHLFYKDLWDVRNHITAKANEAMQKK
;
A
#
# COMPACT_ATOMS: atom_id res chain seq x y z
N MET A 1 5.71 6.39 8.49
CA MET A 1 5.05 5.57 9.54
C MET A 1 5.30 4.07 9.37
N LEU A 2 5.26 3.52 8.14
CA LEU A 2 5.60 2.11 7.89
C LEU A 2 7.08 1.88 7.55
N ASP A 3 7.90 2.93 7.56
CA ASP A 3 9.33 2.88 7.23
C ASP A 3 10.10 1.95 8.16
N TYR A 4 9.76 1.96 9.46
CA TYR A 4 10.38 1.08 10.45
C TYR A 4 10.02 -0.41 10.22
N PRO A 5 8.74 -0.81 10.10
CA PRO A 5 8.39 -2.17 9.70
C PRO A 5 9.06 -2.64 8.40
N ILE A 6 9.17 -1.76 7.40
CA ILE A 6 9.87 -2.07 6.14
C ILE A 6 11.35 -2.34 6.41
N ALA A 7 12.02 -1.44 7.14
CA ALA A 7 13.45 -1.58 7.46
C ALA A 7 13.74 -2.86 8.26
N MET A 8 12.83 -3.26 9.15
CA MET A 8 12.95 -4.49 9.94
C MET A 8 12.95 -5.77 9.08
N LEU A 9 12.36 -5.75 7.88
CA LEU A 9 12.39 -6.90 6.99
C LEU A 9 13.82 -7.25 6.55
N HIS A 10 14.73 -6.27 6.47
CA HIS A 10 16.12 -6.51 6.11
C HIS A 10 16.88 -7.37 7.13
N VAL A 11 16.48 -7.34 8.40
CA VAL A 11 17.05 -8.24 9.41
C VAL A 11 16.75 -9.70 9.06
N LEU A 12 15.58 -9.99 8.48
CA LEU A 12 15.21 -11.34 8.07
C LEU A 12 15.92 -11.77 6.78
N GLU A 13 16.53 -10.86 6.02
CA GLU A 13 17.27 -11.21 4.81
C GLU A 13 18.64 -11.84 5.10
N THR A 14 19.08 -11.80 6.37
CA THR A 14 20.36 -12.35 6.82
C THR A 14 20.30 -13.82 7.20
N ILE A 15 19.10 -14.42 7.35
CA ILE A 15 18.97 -15.86 7.57
C ILE A 15 19.08 -16.61 6.23
N THR A 16 19.78 -17.76 6.23
CA THR A 16 19.86 -18.58 5.03
C THR A 16 18.54 -19.32 4.80
N PRO A 17 18.17 -19.65 3.53
CA PRO A 17 17.02 -20.50 3.27
C PRO A 17 17.06 -21.84 4.03
N TYR A 18 18.24 -22.43 4.20
CA TYR A 18 18.40 -23.70 4.94
C TYR A 18 18.06 -23.54 6.42
N ASP A 19 18.61 -22.53 7.10
CA ASP A 19 18.34 -22.29 8.53
C ASP A 19 16.87 -21.93 8.78
N TYR A 20 16.26 -21.16 7.87
CA TYR A 20 14.84 -20.84 7.97
C TYR A 20 13.97 -22.11 7.93
N HIS A 21 14.32 -23.11 7.12
CA HIS A 21 13.53 -24.34 7.02
C HIS A 21 13.58 -25.20 8.29
N ILE A 22 14.65 -25.11 9.09
CA ILE A 22 14.74 -25.74 10.41
C ILE A 22 13.65 -25.15 11.32
N ILE A 23 13.49 -23.83 11.32
CA ILE A 23 12.49 -23.12 12.14
C ILE A 23 11.08 -23.32 11.57
N ARG A 24 10.94 -23.28 10.23
CA ARG A 24 9.66 -23.38 9.52
C ARG A 24 8.87 -24.63 9.91
N ALA A 25 9.55 -25.74 10.17
CA ALA A 25 8.92 -26.98 10.62
C ALA A 25 8.12 -26.81 11.93
N GLY A 26 8.54 -25.89 12.81
CA GLY A 26 7.87 -25.58 14.07
C GLY A 26 6.76 -24.54 13.97
N LEU A 27 6.59 -23.85 12.84
CA LEU A 27 5.58 -22.79 12.68
C LEU A 27 4.15 -23.34 12.48
N GLY A 28 4.01 -24.63 12.17
CA GLY A 28 2.72 -25.26 11.92
C GLY A 28 1.90 -24.51 10.87
N HIS A 29 0.70 -24.07 11.26
CA HIS A 29 -0.26 -23.35 10.43
C HIS A 29 -0.16 -21.82 10.55
N GLY A 30 0.86 -21.29 11.25
CA GLY A 30 1.01 -19.84 11.41
C GLY A 30 1.21 -19.14 10.06
N SER A 31 0.49 -18.03 9.86
CA SER A 31 0.52 -17.22 8.66
C SER A 31 0.58 -15.72 8.97
N GLY A 32 1.13 -14.94 8.05
CA GLY A 32 1.08 -13.47 8.12
C GLY A 32 -0.37 -12.93 8.11
N LEU A 33 -1.34 -13.73 7.66
CA LEU A 33 -2.76 -13.40 7.73
C LEU A 33 -3.33 -13.45 9.15
N ASP A 34 -2.65 -14.09 10.10
CA ASP A 34 -3.10 -14.17 11.49
C ASP A 34 -2.71 -12.90 12.29
N SER A 35 -1.99 -11.96 11.67
CA SER A 35 -1.56 -10.72 12.31
C SER A 35 -2.73 -9.76 12.56
N PRO A 36 -3.15 -9.53 13.83
CA PRO A 36 -4.29 -8.66 14.12
C PRO A 36 -4.03 -7.21 13.71
N GLY A 37 -2.77 -6.75 13.82
CA GLY A 37 -2.38 -5.40 13.42
C GLY A 37 -2.46 -5.21 11.91
N PHE A 38 -2.00 -6.18 11.12
CA PHE A 38 -2.08 -6.10 9.66
C PHE A 38 -3.54 -6.19 9.18
N LEU A 39 -4.34 -7.10 9.75
CA LEU A 39 -5.77 -7.18 9.44
C LEU A 39 -6.52 -5.89 9.81
N GLY A 40 -6.19 -5.31 10.98
CA GLY A 40 -6.73 -4.02 11.39
C GLY A 40 -6.40 -2.92 10.40
N LEU A 41 -5.17 -2.88 9.89
CA LEU A 41 -4.76 -1.95 8.83
C LEU A 41 -5.58 -2.12 7.55
N LEU A 42 -5.75 -3.36 7.08
CA LEU A 42 -6.55 -3.66 5.89
C LEU A 42 -8.03 -3.28 6.05
N HIS A 43 -8.56 -3.36 7.27
CA HIS A 43 -9.94 -2.98 7.57
C HIS A 43 -10.13 -1.46 7.69
N ILE A 44 -9.16 -0.76 8.28
CA ILE A 44 -9.25 0.69 8.54
C ILE A 44 -8.93 1.52 7.29
N GLY A 45 -7.98 1.08 6.46
CA GLY A 45 -7.56 1.80 5.26
C GLY A 45 -8.73 2.29 4.38
N PRO A 46 -9.61 1.39 3.90
CA PRO A 46 -10.76 1.80 3.08
C PRO A 46 -11.70 2.79 3.79
N ARG A 47 -11.91 2.64 5.09
CA ARG A 47 -12.81 3.48 5.90
C ARG A 47 -12.28 4.91 6.08
N LEU A 48 -10.96 5.08 6.14
CA LEU A 48 -10.34 6.40 6.08
C LEU A 48 -10.65 7.09 4.73
N GLY A 49 -10.57 6.31 3.63
CA GLY A 49 -10.99 6.74 2.30
C GLY A 49 -12.43 7.23 2.27
N GLU A 50 -13.37 6.42 2.78
CA GLU A 50 -14.80 6.77 2.85
C GLU A 50 -15.05 8.05 3.66
N ALA A 51 -14.40 8.19 4.81
CA ALA A 51 -14.52 9.35 5.68
C ALA A 51 -13.98 10.63 5.00
N PHE A 52 -12.83 10.52 4.33
CA PHE A 52 -12.26 11.61 3.55
C PHE A 52 -13.19 12.07 2.43
N HIS A 53 -13.72 11.13 1.64
CA HIS A 53 -14.69 11.43 0.59
C HIS A 53 -15.98 12.08 1.12
N ALA A 54 -16.42 11.71 2.33
CA ALA A 54 -17.54 12.36 2.98
C ALA A 54 -17.25 13.84 3.28
N GLN A 55 -16.01 14.20 3.65
CA GLN A 55 -15.61 15.59 3.84
C GLN A 55 -15.59 16.36 2.51
N LEU A 56 -15.09 15.75 1.42
CA LEU A 56 -15.13 16.37 0.09
C LEU A 56 -16.58 16.68 -0.34
N ARG A 57 -17.49 15.71 -0.19
CA ARG A 57 -18.92 15.90 -0.48
C ARG A 57 -19.54 17.01 0.36
N LYS A 58 -19.23 17.06 1.65
CA LYS A 58 -19.72 18.11 2.55
C LYS A 58 -19.23 19.50 2.17
N ALA A 59 -17.98 19.61 1.70
CA ALA A 59 -17.39 20.85 1.22
C ALA A 59 -17.81 21.21 -0.23
N GLY A 60 -18.47 20.29 -0.96
CA GLY A 60 -18.89 20.52 -2.34
C GLY A 60 -17.72 20.63 -3.33
N VAL A 61 -16.60 19.97 -3.05
CA VAL A 61 -15.37 20.02 -3.87
C VAL A 61 -15.00 18.63 -4.38
N SER A 62 -14.35 18.58 -5.54
CA SER A 62 -13.79 17.34 -6.10
C SER A 62 -12.35 17.10 -5.63
N VAL A 63 -11.81 15.92 -5.93
CA VAL A 63 -10.38 15.64 -5.74
C VAL A 63 -9.53 16.57 -6.61
N ASP A 64 -9.91 16.87 -7.85
CA ASP A 64 -9.18 17.83 -8.71
C ASP A 64 -9.16 19.24 -8.08
N ASP A 65 -10.27 19.66 -7.47
CA ASP A 65 -10.37 20.98 -6.82
C ASP A 65 -9.41 21.13 -5.64
N ILE A 66 -9.22 20.10 -4.81
CA ILE A 66 -8.31 20.19 -3.66
C ILE A 66 -6.85 20.34 -4.08
N TYR A 67 -6.44 19.79 -5.24
CA TYR A 67 -5.09 20.03 -5.78
C TYR A 67 -5.00 21.37 -6.49
N ARG A 68 -6.00 21.73 -7.30
CA ARG A 68 -6.01 23.00 -8.05
C ARG A 68 -6.08 24.23 -7.13
N ARG A 69 -6.79 24.12 -6.01
CA ARG A 69 -6.99 25.18 -5.00
C ARG A 69 -6.29 24.85 -3.69
N HIS A 70 -5.15 24.15 -3.73
CA HIS A 70 -4.47 23.61 -2.55
C HIS A 70 -4.16 24.64 -1.45
N GLN A 71 -3.91 25.91 -1.80
CA GLN A 71 -3.70 26.97 -0.80
C GLN A 71 -4.97 27.31 -0.02
N GLU A 72 -6.12 27.32 -0.68
CA GLU A 72 -7.43 27.60 -0.07
C GLU A 72 -7.96 26.38 0.68
N LEU A 73 -7.79 25.19 0.11
CA LEU A 73 -8.29 23.91 0.62
C LEU A 73 -7.19 23.11 1.35
N PHE A 74 -6.23 23.82 1.96
CA PHE A 74 -4.99 23.25 2.51
C PHE A 74 -5.23 22.02 3.39
N GLY A 75 -6.17 22.07 4.35
CA GLY A 75 -6.43 20.94 5.23
C GLY A 75 -6.88 19.66 4.49
N LEU A 76 -7.71 19.80 3.45
CA LEU A 76 -8.15 18.67 2.63
C LEU A 76 -7.03 18.16 1.73
N HIS A 77 -6.25 19.07 1.14
CA HIS A 77 -5.08 18.74 0.35
C HIS A 77 -4.04 17.96 1.16
N GLU A 78 -3.60 18.49 2.30
CA GLU A 78 -2.59 17.83 3.15
C GLU A 78 -3.06 16.48 3.66
N THR A 79 -4.36 16.35 3.96
CA THR A 79 -4.93 15.06 4.34
C THR A 79 -4.85 14.07 3.19
N ALA A 80 -5.15 14.51 1.95
CA ALA A 80 -5.04 13.66 0.76
C ALA A 80 -3.59 13.21 0.52
N GLU A 81 -2.61 14.10 0.66
CA GLU A 81 -1.19 13.74 0.51
C GLU A 81 -0.74 12.76 1.60
N CYS A 82 -1.13 12.98 2.86
CA CYS A 82 -0.83 12.05 3.94
C CYS A 82 -1.46 10.66 3.72
N MET A 83 -2.65 10.60 3.13
CA MET A 83 -3.33 9.36 2.78
C MET A 83 -2.63 8.65 1.62
N LEU A 84 -2.27 9.38 0.56
CA LEU A 84 -1.49 8.82 -0.56
C LEU A 84 -0.16 8.26 -0.07
N ASP A 85 0.54 9.02 0.77
CA ASP A 85 1.78 8.61 1.41
C ASP A 85 1.58 7.29 2.17
N PHE A 86 0.55 7.19 3.00
CA PHE A 86 0.24 5.96 3.70
C PHE A 86 0.03 4.77 2.75
N ASP A 87 -0.77 4.94 1.70
CA ASP A 87 -1.05 3.89 0.71
C ASP A 87 0.24 3.45 0.00
N GLU A 88 1.07 4.41 -0.43
CA GLU A 88 2.38 4.14 -1.03
C GLU A 88 3.26 3.27 -0.12
N ARG A 89 3.40 3.64 1.17
CA ARG A 89 4.23 2.84 2.09
C ARG A 89 3.63 1.45 2.35
N VAL A 90 2.31 1.25 2.27
CA VAL A 90 1.70 -0.09 2.31
C VAL A 90 2.13 -0.92 1.10
N HIS A 91 2.15 -0.32 -0.09
CA HIS A 91 2.62 -0.99 -1.31
C HIS A 91 4.12 -1.34 -1.23
N LEU A 92 4.96 -0.43 -0.74
CA LEU A 92 6.38 -0.71 -0.51
C LEU A 92 6.56 -1.88 0.47
N PHE A 93 5.84 -1.88 1.59
CA PHE A 93 5.85 -3.00 2.53
C PHE A 93 5.46 -4.33 1.86
N ARG A 94 4.37 -4.36 1.07
CA ARG A 94 3.96 -5.58 0.35
C ARG A 94 5.03 -6.05 -0.63
N PHE A 95 5.69 -5.13 -1.33
CA PHE A 95 6.77 -5.45 -2.26
C PHE A 95 7.97 -6.08 -1.54
N HIS A 96 8.48 -5.42 -0.50
CA HIS A 96 9.60 -5.94 0.29
C HIS A 96 9.26 -7.30 0.92
N HIS A 97 8.05 -7.46 1.44
CA HIS A 97 7.57 -8.72 1.98
C HIS A 97 7.53 -9.84 0.93
N LEU A 98 7.02 -9.57 -0.29
CA LEU A 98 7.03 -10.52 -1.39
C LEU A 98 8.47 -10.93 -1.76
N LYS A 99 9.39 -9.96 -1.86
CA LYS A 99 10.79 -10.24 -2.21
C LYS A 99 11.51 -11.03 -1.13
N LEU A 100 11.27 -10.74 0.14
CA LEU A 100 11.75 -11.54 1.25
C LEU A 100 11.22 -12.98 1.17
N ALA A 101 9.92 -13.17 0.95
CA ALA A 101 9.33 -14.51 0.80
C ALA A 101 9.98 -15.28 -0.36
N GLN A 102 10.14 -14.64 -1.53
CA GLN A 102 10.81 -15.24 -2.69
C GLN A 102 12.27 -15.61 -2.38
N ARG A 103 13.00 -14.78 -1.64
CA ARG A 103 14.40 -15.01 -1.26
C ARG A 103 14.55 -16.17 -0.27
N ILE A 104 13.60 -16.35 0.65
CA ILE A 104 13.72 -17.32 1.75
C ILE A 104 13.10 -18.68 1.42
N ILE A 105 11.92 -18.71 0.78
CA ILE A 105 11.21 -19.97 0.48
C ILE A 105 11.04 -20.25 -1.02
N GLY A 106 11.34 -19.29 -1.89
CA GLY A 106 11.13 -19.40 -3.34
C GLY A 106 9.78 -18.84 -3.80
N GLY A 107 9.68 -18.49 -5.09
CA GLY A 107 8.46 -17.90 -5.66
C GLY A 107 7.42 -18.91 -6.16
N GLY A 108 7.82 -20.13 -6.49
CA GLY A 108 6.94 -21.18 -7.01
C GLY A 108 6.38 -22.13 -5.95
N VAL A 109 6.52 -21.80 -4.67
CA VAL A 109 6.14 -22.68 -3.56
C VAL A 109 4.82 -22.27 -2.93
N VAL A 110 4.27 -23.19 -2.15
CA VAL A 110 3.10 -22.98 -1.33
C VAL A 110 3.53 -22.66 0.11
N GLY A 111 2.95 -21.60 0.67
CA GLY A 111 3.17 -21.18 2.06
C GLY A 111 2.67 -22.19 3.09
N THR A 112 2.89 -21.91 4.37
CA THR A 112 2.49 -22.77 5.51
C THR A 112 0.99 -23.07 5.52
N MET A 113 0.15 -22.14 5.07
CA MET A 113 -1.31 -22.26 5.01
C MET A 113 -1.87 -22.69 3.65
N GLY A 114 -1.07 -23.35 2.80
CA GLY A 114 -1.57 -23.78 1.49
C GLY A 114 -1.75 -22.62 0.49
N THR A 115 -1.41 -21.39 0.86
CA THR A 115 -1.52 -20.21 -0.01
C THR A 115 -0.28 -20.11 -0.90
N PRO A 116 -0.42 -20.10 -2.24
CA PRO A 116 0.71 -19.88 -3.14
C PRO A 116 1.35 -18.51 -2.90
N VAL A 117 2.67 -18.43 -3.02
CA VAL A 117 3.40 -17.14 -2.93
C VAL A 117 2.89 -16.15 -3.98
N GLU A 118 2.39 -16.63 -5.13
CA GLU A 118 1.76 -15.82 -6.19
C GLU A 118 0.61 -14.94 -5.71
N VAL A 119 -0.13 -15.35 -4.67
CA VAL A 119 -1.21 -14.53 -4.10
C VAL A 119 -0.67 -13.21 -3.53
N LEU A 120 0.58 -13.19 -3.05
CA LEU A 120 1.23 -11.96 -2.60
C LEU A 120 1.48 -10.99 -3.77
N HIS A 121 1.70 -11.51 -4.99
CA HIS A 121 1.84 -10.70 -6.19
C HIS A 121 0.51 -10.02 -6.55
N GLN A 122 -0.60 -10.76 -6.57
CA GLN A 122 -1.93 -10.22 -6.86
C GLN A 122 -2.36 -9.11 -5.87
N ARG A 123 -1.94 -9.22 -4.60
CA ARG A 123 -2.24 -8.20 -3.58
C ARG A 123 -1.48 -6.88 -3.80
N MET A 124 -0.46 -6.86 -4.66
CA MET A 124 0.26 -5.63 -5.02
C MET A 124 -0.59 -4.67 -5.83
N GLU A 125 -1.66 -5.14 -6.48
CA GLU A 125 -2.48 -4.31 -7.38
C GLU A 125 -3.57 -3.51 -6.64
N HIS A 126 -3.80 -3.81 -5.36
CA HIS A 126 -4.88 -3.22 -4.58
C HIS A 126 -4.46 -1.92 -3.88
N LEU A 127 -4.85 -0.78 -4.45
CA LEU A 127 -4.72 0.57 -3.89
C LEU A 127 -5.89 0.88 -2.96
N PHE A 128 -5.64 1.49 -1.79
CA PHE A 128 -6.73 1.96 -0.93
C PHE A 128 -7.40 3.23 -1.48
N TYR A 129 -6.62 4.15 -2.05
CA TYR A 129 -7.10 5.48 -2.45
C TYR A 129 -6.86 5.73 -3.94
N LYS A 130 -7.42 4.84 -4.79
CA LYS A 130 -7.17 4.84 -6.25
C LYS A 130 -7.45 6.20 -6.92
N ASP A 131 -8.50 6.89 -6.50
CA ASP A 131 -8.89 8.21 -7.00
C ASP A 131 -7.82 9.27 -6.77
N LEU A 132 -7.12 9.20 -5.62
CA LEU A 132 -5.97 10.05 -5.34
C LEU A 132 -4.85 9.72 -6.33
N TRP A 133 -4.51 8.46 -6.57
CA TRP A 133 -3.52 8.12 -7.60
C TRP A 133 -3.91 8.61 -9.00
N ASP A 134 -5.18 8.38 -9.39
CA ASP A 134 -5.69 8.70 -10.72
C ASP A 134 -5.74 10.21 -11.01
N VAL A 135 -5.97 11.07 -10.00
CA VAL A 135 -6.07 12.53 -10.23
C VAL A 135 -4.79 13.11 -10.85
N ARG A 136 -3.63 12.50 -10.58
CA ARG A 136 -2.35 12.90 -11.18
C ARG A 136 -2.37 12.74 -12.70
N ASN A 137 -3.02 11.69 -13.21
CA ASN A 137 -3.18 11.48 -14.65
C ASN A 137 -4.01 12.61 -15.27
N HIS A 138 -5.10 13.00 -14.60
CA HIS A 138 -5.96 14.10 -15.06
C HIS A 138 -5.23 15.46 -15.05
N ILE A 139 -4.47 15.75 -13.99
CA ILE A 139 -3.67 16.97 -13.90
C ILE A 139 -2.63 17.03 -15.02
N THR A 140 -1.92 15.93 -15.26
CA THR A 140 -0.89 15.82 -16.31
C THR A 140 -1.51 16.00 -17.70
N ALA A 141 -2.64 15.36 -17.98
CA ALA A 141 -3.34 15.47 -19.25
C ALA A 141 -3.75 16.93 -19.54
N LYS A 142 -4.37 17.62 -18.57
CA LYS A 142 -4.76 19.04 -18.69
C LYS A 142 -3.57 19.95 -18.94
N ALA A 143 -2.44 19.71 -18.26
CA ALA A 143 -1.22 20.48 -18.46
C ALA A 143 -0.66 20.30 -19.89
N ASN A 144 -0.61 19.07 -20.38
CA ASN A 144 -0.14 18.76 -21.74
C ASN A 144 -1.03 19.41 -22.81
N GLU A 145 -2.36 19.36 -22.64
CA GLU A 145 -3.29 20.03 -23.57
C GLU A 145 -3.09 21.56 -23.60
N ALA A 146 -2.83 22.18 -22.45
CA ALA A 146 -2.56 23.61 -22.37
C ALA A 146 -1.25 24.01 -23.06
N MET A 147 -0.24 23.14 -23.04
CA MET A 147 1.02 23.34 -23.76
C MET A 147 0.85 23.23 -25.27
N GLN A 148 0.01 22.31 -25.76
CA GLN A 148 -0.24 22.14 -27.20
C GLN A 148 -1.06 23.27 -27.84
N LYS A 149 -1.78 24.04 -27.02
CA LYS A 149 -2.60 25.19 -27.46
C LYS A 149 -1.84 26.51 -27.47
N LYS A 150 -0.60 26.53 -26.98
CA LYS A 150 0.32 27.68 -27.03
C LYS A 150 1.26 27.57 -28.23
#